data_AF-A0A5H2Y7N5-F1
#
_entry.id   AF-A0A5H2Y7N5-F1
#
_cell.length_a   1.000
_cell.length_b   1.000
_cell.length_c   1.000
_cell.angle_alpha   90.00
_cell.angle_beta   90.00
_cell.angle_gamma   90.00
#
_symmetry.space_group_name_H-M   'P 1'
#
loop_
_entity.id
_entity.type
_entity.pdbx_description
1 polymer ?
#
loop_
_entity_poly.entity_id
_entity_poly.type
_entity_poly.pdbx_seq_one_letter_code
_entity_poly.pdbx_strand_id
1 'polypeptide(L)'
;MYRGALDSGLPEIYNTYQFNFLRTYRVTHQWPREADFCGAYRKHPTLGVQDGKSGEFFNVSEIYEEGGKTWQGSSVGKPPADFDYVVRSIKRMYPEYAVETDRTGNRYTTNKIVAMREREDGMVPVCYNTWAGTFHSLSFSLLKRTVNEWREYINQSLPGGTWSSVQIQGRNWFLYTLPLRPRASGNIYSGPYQLWITPVGNSDYSIGIKLGATMESLQFPHAHAKFKEAAQHLLESVRIEPLKSVQ
;
A
#
# COMPACT_ATOMS: atom_id res chain seq x y z
N MET A 1 -4.31 14.24 -18.09
CA MET A 1 -5.71 14.68 -17.99
C MET A 1 -6.24 14.10 -16.68
N TYR A 2 -6.46 14.93 -15.66
CA TYR A 2 -6.95 14.48 -14.35
C TYR A 2 -8.45 14.17 -14.48
N ARG A 3 -8.86 12.94 -14.16
CA ARG A 3 -10.28 12.55 -14.18
C ARG A 3 -11.07 13.39 -13.18
N GLY A 4 -12.23 13.89 -13.59
CA GLY A 4 -13.09 14.76 -12.77
C GLY A 4 -13.75 14.00 -11.61
N ALA A 5 -14.27 14.74 -10.63
CA ALA A 5 -14.89 14.20 -9.41
C ALA A 5 -16.10 13.27 -9.65
N LEU A 6 -16.65 13.25 -10.88
CA LEU A 6 -17.78 12.42 -11.30
C LEU A 6 -17.38 11.24 -12.20
N ASP A 7 -16.15 11.20 -12.70
CA ASP A 7 -15.63 10.11 -13.57
C ASP A 7 -14.96 8.98 -12.78
N SER A 8 -14.85 9.12 -11.46
CA SER A 8 -14.17 8.17 -10.59
C SER A 8 -15.15 7.41 -9.71
N GLY A 9 -16.05 6.63 -10.33
CA GLY A 9 -16.48 5.41 -9.66
C GLY A 9 -15.25 4.52 -9.48
N LEU A 10 -15.06 3.92 -8.30
CA LEU A 10 -14.12 2.81 -8.21
C LEU A 10 -14.48 1.78 -9.28
N PRO A 11 -13.50 1.23 -10.02
CA PRO A 11 -13.80 0.36 -11.12
C PRO A 11 -14.43 -0.94 -10.61
N GLU A 12 -15.37 -1.46 -11.37
CA GLU A 12 -15.98 -2.77 -11.13
C GLU A 12 -15.01 -3.92 -11.46
N ILE A 13 -13.87 -3.59 -12.08
CA ILE A 13 -12.87 -4.53 -12.59
C ILE A 13 -11.62 -4.47 -11.72
N TYR A 14 -11.21 -5.63 -11.22
CA TYR A 14 -10.03 -5.81 -10.38
C TYR A 14 -9.02 -6.74 -11.04
N ASN A 15 -7.76 -6.36 -11.01
CA ASN A 15 -6.65 -7.24 -11.39
C ASN A 15 -6.27 -8.14 -10.22
N THR A 16 -5.88 -9.37 -10.50
CA THR A 16 -5.44 -10.35 -9.50
C THR A 16 -3.92 -10.43 -9.49
N TYR A 17 -3.32 -10.47 -8.32
CA TYR A 17 -1.87 -10.56 -8.11
C TYR A 17 -1.58 -11.78 -7.26
N GLN A 18 -0.71 -12.67 -7.74
CA GLN A 18 -0.29 -13.86 -7.02
C GLN A 18 1.24 -13.97 -6.97
N PHE A 19 1.79 -14.32 -5.82
CA PHE A 19 3.22 -14.61 -5.64
C PHE A 19 3.44 -15.75 -4.64
N ASN A 20 4.58 -16.43 -4.78
CA ASN A 20 5.13 -17.24 -3.72
C ASN A 20 5.92 -16.34 -2.75
N PHE A 21 5.66 -16.49 -1.47
CA PHE A 21 6.21 -15.69 -0.38
C PHE A 21 6.99 -16.56 0.60
N LEU A 22 8.25 -16.17 0.87
CA LEU A 22 9.21 -16.88 1.72
C LEU A 22 9.34 -18.37 1.38
N ARG A 23 9.04 -18.75 0.13
CA ARG A 23 8.95 -20.15 -0.34
C ARG A 23 8.06 -21.05 0.52
N THR A 24 7.18 -20.46 1.31
CA THR A 24 6.33 -21.17 2.29
C THR A 24 4.85 -20.91 2.03
N TYR A 25 4.51 -19.74 1.51
CA TYR A 25 3.13 -19.34 1.28
C TYR A 25 2.91 -18.94 -0.18
N ARG A 26 1.71 -19.19 -0.71
CA ARG A 26 1.16 -18.51 -1.88
C ARG A 26 0.25 -17.40 -1.37
N VAL A 27 0.51 -16.18 -1.80
CA VAL A 27 -0.30 -15.01 -1.47
C VAL A 27 -0.99 -14.53 -2.73
N THR A 28 -2.30 -14.32 -2.63
CA THR A 28 -3.12 -13.74 -3.70
C THR A 28 -3.91 -12.57 -3.15
N HIS A 29 -3.98 -11.48 -3.90
CA HIS A 29 -4.90 -10.36 -3.61
C HIS A 29 -5.35 -9.70 -4.91
N GLN A 30 -6.37 -8.86 -4.81
CA GLN A 30 -6.87 -8.08 -5.94
C GLN A 30 -6.53 -6.59 -5.78
N TRP A 31 -6.61 -5.83 -6.87
CA TRP A 31 -6.47 -4.37 -6.87
C TRP A 31 -7.28 -3.75 -8.01
N PRO A 32 -7.89 -2.55 -7.84
CA PRO A 32 -8.69 -1.93 -8.88
C PRO A 32 -7.85 -1.67 -10.16
N ARG A 33 -8.37 -2.05 -11.34
CA ARG A 33 -7.62 -2.03 -12.61
C ARG A 33 -7.20 -0.64 -13.08
N GLU A 34 -8.11 0.32 -12.96
CA GLU A 34 -7.92 1.69 -13.46
C GLU A 34 -7.03 2.56 -12.56
N ALA A 35 -6.62 2.00 -11.43
CA ALA A 35 -5.81 2.64 -10.43
C ALA A 35 -4.35 2.25 -10.73
N ASP A 36 -3.40 3.20 -10.66
CA ASP A 36 -1.99 2.97 -10.98
C ASP A 36 -1.54 1.64 -10.35
N PHE A 37 -1.15 0.72 -11.23
CA PHE A 37 -0.96 -0.68 -10.94
C PHE A 37 0.00 -0.86 -9.77
N CYS A 38 -0.14 -1.91 -8.94
CA CYS A 38 0.77 -2.24 -7.83
C CYS A 38 2.27 -2.14 -8.20
N GLY A 39 2.84 -0.94 -8.12
CA GLY A 39 4.02 -0.55 -8.89
C GLY A 39 5.31 -1.00 -8.23
N ALA A 40 5.23 -1.34 -6.94
CA ALA A 40 6.34 -1.93 -6.22
C ALA A 40 6.68 -3.35 -6.72
N TYR A 41 5.72 -4.08 -7.29
CA TYR A 41 5.97 -5.43 -7.77
C TYR A 41 6.63 -5.46 -9.15
N ARG A 42 7.63 -6.34 -9.29
CA ARG A 42 7.99 -6.99 -10.55
C ARG A 42 6.95 -8.07 -10.86
N LYS A 43 6.15 -7.84 -11.90
CA LYS A 43 5.00 -8.66 -12.26
C LYS A 43 4.88 -8.85 -13.76
N HIS A 44 4.33 -9.97 -14.17
CA HIS A 44 4.07 -10.29 -15.57
C HIS A 44 2.61 -10.73 -15.73
N PRO A 45 1.91 -10.27 -16.78
CA PRO A 45 0.58 -10.77 -17.08
C PRO A 45 0.66 -12.27 -17.38
N THR A 46 -0.23 -13.05 -16.80
CA THR A 46 -0.33 -14.47 -17.10
C THR A 46 -1.10 -14.64 -18.41
N LEU A 47 -0.39 -15.03 -19.47
CA LEU A 47 -0.98 -15.26 -20.79
C LEU A 47 -1.96 -16.44 -20.74
N GLY A 48 -3.12 -16.29 -21.40
CA GLY A 48 -4.13 -17.35 -21.52
C GLY A 48 -5.10 -17.47 -20.34
N VAL A 49 -4.91 -16.72 -19.26
CA VAL A 49 -5.90 -16.60 -18.17
C VAL A 49 -6.84 -15.43 -18.51
N GLN A 50 -7.84 -15.70 -19.35
CA GLN A 50 -9.00 -14.80 -19.47
C GLN A 50 -9.97 -15.14 -18.34
N ASP A 51 -9.85 -14.46 -17.21
CA ASP A 51 -10.79 -14.63 -16.11
C ASP A 51 -12.07 -13.81 -16.39
N GLY A 52 -12.75 -14.04 -17.50
CA GLY A 52 -14.05 -13.41 -17.85
C GLY A 52 -14.13 -11.89 -17.65
N LYS A 53 -15.17 -11.41 -16.94
CA LYS A 53 -15.39 -10.00 -16.56
C LYS A 53 -14.39 -9.46 -15.52
N SER A 54 -13.44 -10.27 -15.04
CA SER A 54 -12.40 -9.90 -14.08
C SER A 54 -11.21 -9.28 -14.80
N GLY A 55 -10.41 -8.47 -14.10
CA GLY A 55 -9.22 -7.85 -14.67
C GLY A 55 -8.12 -8.85 -15.02
N GLU A 56 -6.94 -8.32 -15.30
CA GLU A 56 -5.77 -9.12 -15.66
C GLU A 56 -5.24 -9.90 -14.45
N PHE A 57 -4.79 -11.13 -14.69
CA PHE A 57 -4.05 -11.91 -13.70
C PHE A 57 -2.55 -11.65 -13.87
N PHE A 58 -1.89 -11.25 -12.79
CA PHE A 58 -0.46 -11.01 -12.73
C PHE A 58 0.24 -12.06 -11.87
N ASN A 59 1.20 -12.75 -12.46
CA ASN A 59 2.18 -13.51 -11.71
C ASN A 59 3.29 -12.55 -11.25
N VAL A 60 3.37 -12.36 -9.94
CA VAL A 60 4.39 -11.55 -9.28
C VAL A 60 5.58 -12.45 -8.97
N SER A 61 6.80 -12.00 -9.28
CA SER A 61 8.01 -12.76 -9.00
C SER A 61 8.11 -13.08 -7.49
N GLU A 62 8.66 -14.25 -7.15
CA GLU A 62 8.74 -14.69 -5.76
C GLU A 62 9.39 -13.65 -4.84
N ILE A 63 8.92 -13.55 -3.61
CA ILE A 63 9.51 -12.67 -2.60
C ILE A 63 10.06 -13.56 -1.50
N TYR A 64 11.35 -13.44 -1.19
CA TYR A 64 12.07 -14.33 -0.28
C TYR A 64 13.11 -13.57 0.54
N GLU A 65 13.67 -14.23 1.54
CA GLU A 65 14.77 -13.68 2.34
C GLU A 65 16.07 -14.42 2.09
N GLU A 66 17.15 -13.66 1.98
CA GLU A 66 18.50 -14.19 1.85
C GLU A 66 19.49 -13.14 2.36
N GLY A 67 20.44 -13.56 3.20
CA GLY A 67 21.45 -12.65 3.77
C GLY A 67 20.87 -11.51 4.62
N GLY A 68 19.74 -11.74 5.31
CA GLY A 68 19.08 -10.74 6.15
C GLY A 68 18.30 -9.66 5.39
N LYS A 69 18.22 -9.75 4.07
CA LYS A 69 17.46 -8.85 3.21
C LYS A 69 16.25 -9.54 2.60
N THR A 70 15.27 -8.73 2.21
CA THR A 70 14.11 -9.18 1.45
C THR A 70 14.33 -8.90 -0.03
N TRP A 71 14.25 -9.96 -0.83
CA TRP A 71 14.46 -9.92 -2.27
C TRP A 71 13.17 -10.21 -3.02
N GLN A 72 12.99 -9.56 -4.17
CA GLN A 72 12.04 -10.00 -5.17
C GLN A 72 12.79 -10.64 -6.33
N GLY A 73 12.42 -11.87 -6.65
CA GLY A 73 12.93 -12.63 -7.78
C GLY A 73 12.74 -11.89 -9.10
N SER A 74 13.31 -12.45 -10.16
CA SER A 74 13.22 -11.84 -11.48
C SER A 74 13.15 -12.90 -12.57
N SER A 75 12.96 -12.47 -13.82
CA SER A 75 13.03 -13.36 -14.98
C SER A 75 14.41 -14.02 -15.08
N VAL A 76 14.44 -15.20 -15.73
CA VAL A 76 15.67 -15.97 -15.95
C VAL A 76 16.77 -15.08 -16.54
N GLY A 77 17.95 -15.09 -15.94
CA GLY A 77 19.12 -14.32 -16.38
C GLY A 77 19.21 -12.88 -15.86
N LYS A 78 18.26 -12.42 -15.04
CA LYS A 78 18.32 -11.11 -14.37
C LYS A 78 18.49 -11.27 -12.85
N PRO A 79 19.26 -10.39 -12.18
CA PRO A 79 19.42 -10.45 -10.75
C PRO A 79 18.12 -10.09 -9.99
N PRO A 80 17.92 -10.65 -8.78
CA PRO A 80 16.83 -10.25 -7.90
C PRO A 80 16.90 -8.74 -7.58
N ALA A 81 15.74 -8.15 -7.28
CA ALA A 81 15.63 -6.77 -6.81
C ALA A 81 15.65 -6.73 -5.29
N ASP A 82 16.33 -5.74 -4.73
CA ASP A 82 16.14 -5.35 -3.34
C ASP A 82 14.68 -4.91 -3.15
N PHE A 83 14.00 -5.55 -2.20
CA PHE A 83 12.59 -5.31 -1.86
C PHE A 83 12.43 -4.74 -0.44
N ASP A 84 13.54 -4.44 0.26
CA ASP A 84 13.51 -3.92 1.63
C ASP A 84 12.81 -2.55 1.69
N TYR A 85 12.93 -1.72 0.65
CA TYR A 85 12.25 -0.42 0.60
C TYR A 85 10.72 -0.52 0.66
N VAL A 86 10.15 -1.68 0.31
CA VAL A 86 8.71 -1.93 0.39
C VAL A 86 8.34 -2.43 1.78
N VAL A 87 9.13 -3.39 2.31
CA VAL A 87 8.74 -4.15 3.49
C VAL A 87 9.32 -3.60 4.81
N ARG A 88 10.37 -2.77 4.76
CA ARG A 88 11.11 -2.26 5.92
C ARG A 88 11.24 -0.74 5.88
N SER A 89 11.54 -0.17 7.04
CA SER A 89 12.06 1.20 7.14
C SER A 89 13.53 1.15 6.76
N ILE A 90 13.95 2.03 5.87
CA ILE A 90 15.32 2.16 5.40
C ILE A 90 15.78 3.59 5.64
N LYS A 91 17.02 3.74 6.12
CA LYS A 91 17.62 5.07 6.28
C LYS A 91 18.25 5.50 4.97
N ARG A 92 17.91 6.69 4.49
CA ARG A 92 18.48 7.31 3.29
C ARG A 92 18.99 8.70 3.61
N MET A 93 20.13 9.04 3.01
CA MET A 93 20.71 10.38 3.10
C MET A 93 20.18 11.24 1.96
N TYR A 94 19.56 12.36 2.30
CA TYR A 94 19.03 13.34 1.36
C TYR A 94 19.86 14.63 1.40
N PRO A 95 20.12 15.25 0.24
CA PRO A 95 20.72 16.58 0.22
C PRO A 95 19.75 17.61 0.78
N GLU A 96 20.21 18.41 1.74
CA GLU A 96 19.54 19.64 2.13
C GLU A 96 20.13 20.79 1.33
N TYR A 97 19.25 21.55 0.68
CA TYR A 97 19.64 22.65 -0.20
C TYR A 97 19.53 24.00 0.52
N ALA A 98 20.41 24.94 0.19
CA ALA A 98 20.37 26.28 0.75
C ALA A 98 19.05 26.97 0.37
N VAL A 99 18.43 27.63 1.34
CA VAL A 99 17.28 28.51 1.11
C VAL A 99 17.77 29.94 1.13
N GLU A 100 17.58 30.65 0.03
CA GLU A 100 17.93 32.06 -0.10
C GLU A 100 16.65 32.91 -0.21
N THR A 101 16.80 34.22 -0.05
CA THR A 101 15.70 35.17 -0.16
C THR A 101 15.98 36.10 -1.33
N ASP A 102 15.00 36.29 -2.22
CA ASP A 102 15.11 37.23 -3.31
C ASP A 102 14.99 38.69 -2.83
N ARG A 103 15.19 39.65 -3.73
CA ARG A 103 15.12 41.09 -3.40
C ARG A 103 13.73 41.56 -2.97
N THR A 104 12.69 40.77 -3.25
CA THR A 104 11.30 41.04 -2.88
C THR A 104 10.89 40.35 -1.57
N GLY A 105 11.80 39.63 -0.91
CA GLY A 105 11.54 38.94 0.35
C GLY A 105 11.02 37.51 0.20
N ASN A 106 10.91 36.97 -1.01
CA ASN A 106 10.44 35.60 -1.21
C ASN A 106 11.58 34.60 -1.00
N ARG A 107 11.31 33.54 -0.25
CA ARG A 107 12.25 32.45 -0.02
C ARG A 107 12.22 31.45 -1.16
N TYR A 108 13.37 31.03 -1.66
CA TYR A 108 13.49 29.98 -2.67
C TYR A 108 14.64 29.02 -2.34
N THR A 109 14.45 27.76 -2.72
CA THR A 109 15.46 26.71 -2.56
C THR A 109 16.43 26.76 -3.74
N THR A 110 17.72 26.81 -3.46
CA THR A 110 18.79 26.78 -4.47
C THR A 110 19.18 25.34 -4.81
N ASN A 111 20.10 25.14 -5.76
CA ASN A 111 20.71 23.83 -6.01
C ASN A 111 21.99 23.59 -5.18
N LYS A 112 22.34 24.51 -4.27
CA LYS A 112 23.54 24.39 -3.43
C LYS A 112 23.24 23.50 -2.24
N ILE A 113 23.89 22.34 -2.17
CA ILE A 113 23.78 21.43 -1.02
C ILE A 113 24.54 22.03 0.16
N VAL A 114 23.89 22.16 1.32
CA VAL A 114 24.47 22.71 2.56
C VAL A 114 24.68 21.65 3.63
N ALA A 115 23.92 20.55 3.57
CA ALA A 115 24.06 19.41 4.46
C ALA A 115 23.51 18.14 3.81
N MET A 116 23.81 17.00 4.43
CA MET A 116 23.11 15.75 4.15
C MET A 116 22.29 15.38 5.38
N ARG A 117 20.99 15.14 5.20
CA ARG A 117 20.08 14.74 6.27
C ARG A 117 19.68 13.29 6.12
N GLU A 118 19.84 12.53 7.20
CA GLU A 118 19.26 11.20 7.31
C GLU A 118 17.74 11.31 7.44
N ARG A 119 17.02 10.55 6.62
CA ARG A 119 15.57 10.39 6.69
C ARG A 119 15.25 8.90 6.69
N GLU A 120 14.33 8.49 7.55
CA GLU A 120 13.67 7.20 7.43
C GLU A 120 12.68 7.23 6.26
N ASP A 121 12.90 6.30 5.36
CA ASP A 121 12.12 6.02 4.16
C ASP A 121 11.68 4.56 4.16
N GLY A 122 11.06 4.13 3.07
CA GLY A 122 10.64 2.76 2.89
C GLY A 122 9.23 2.53 3.41
N MET A 123 8.91 1.28 3.73
CA MET A 123 7.55 0.83 4.07
C MET A 123 6.51 1.28 3.01
N VAL A 124 6.96 1.37 1.75
CA VAL A 124 6.13 1.89 0.67
C VAL A 124 5.00 0.89 0.41
N PRO A 125 3.75 1.36 0.29
CA PRO A 125 2.66 0.47 -0.09
C PRO A 125 2.96 -0.19 -1.44
N VAL A 126 2.72 -1.48 -1.51
CA VAL A 126 2.87 -2.27 -2.73
C VAL A 126 1.91 -1.75 -3.81
N CYS A 127 0.68 -1.45 -3.42
CA CYS A 127 -0.34 -0.85 -4.26
C CYS A 127 -0.87 0.40 -3.56
N TYR A 128 -0.97 1.50 -4.28
CA TYR A 128 -1.48 2.75 -3.72
C TYR A 128 -2.14 3.58 -4.80
N ASN A 129 -3.32 4.10 -4.48
CA ASN A 129 -3.98 5.09 -5.32
C ASN A 129 -4.74 6.11 -4.50
N THR A 130 -4.85 7.31 -5.07
CA THR A 130 -5.57 8.43 -4.48
C THR A 130 -6.48 9.06 -5.51
N TRP A 131 -7.72 9.29 -5.11
CA TRP A 131 -8.75 9.94 -5.90
C TRP A 131 -8.96 11.34 -5.34
N ALA A 132 -8.14 12.27 -5.82
CA ALA A 132 -8.11 13.64 -5.32
C ALA A 132 -9.48 14.36 -5.41
N GLY A 133 -10.28 14.03 -6.43
CA GLY A 133 -11.61 14.61 -6.62
C GLY A 133 -12.65 14.22 -5.56
N THR A 134 -12.47 13.11 -4.85
CA THR A 134 -13.40 12.64 -3.80
C THR A 134 -12.71 12.46 -2.44
N PHE A 135 -11.45 12.85 -2.33
CA PHE A 135 -10.65 12.81 -1.10
C PHE A 135 -10.39 11.41 -0.51
N HIS A 136 -10.45 10.38 -1.34
CA HIS A 136 -10.23 8.98 -0.92
C HIS A 136 -8.87 8.45 -1.35
N SER A 137 -8.37 7.45 -0.63
CA SER A 137 -7.23 6.66 -1.06
C SER A 137 -7.39 5.20 -0.64
N LEU A 138 -6.75 4.30 -1.38
CA LEU A 138 -6.60 2.90 -1.02
C LEU A 138 -5.12 2.57 -0.99
N SER A 139 -4.70 1.76 -0.03
CA SER A 139 -3.35 1.15 -0.07
C SER A 139 -3.35 -0.31 0.33
N PHE A 140 -2.50 -1.10 -0.30
CA PHE A 140 -2.10 -2.43 0.14
C PHE A 140 -0.61 -2.40 0.48
N SER A 141 -0.25 -2.88 1.67
CA SER A 141 1.12 -2.92 2.18
C SER A 141 1.46 -4.33 2.63
N LEU A 142 2.69 -4.76 2.36
CA LEU A 142 3.31 -5.96 2.91
C LEU A 142 4.52 -5.48 3.70
N LEU A 143 4.58 -5.75 5.00
CA LEU A 143 5.66 -5.26 5.87
C LEU A 143 6.34 -6.41 6.61
N LYS A 144 7.66 -6.35 6.73
CA LYS A 144 8.50 -7.13 7.65
C LYS A 144 8.29 -6.59 9.06
N ARG A 145 7.12 -6.92 9.60
CA ARG A 145 6.64 -6.49 10.89
C ARG A 145 5.54 -7.43 11.32
N THR A 146 5.61 -7.94 12.53
CA THR A 146 4.50 -8.67 13.15
C THR A 146 3.31 -7.73 13.32
N VAL A 147 2.11 -8.30 13.48
CA VAL A 147 0.90 -7.50 13.76
C VAL A 147 1.10 -6.60 14.98
N ASN A 148 1.72 -7.12 16.05
CA ASN A 148 1.90 -6.37 17.31
C ASN A 148 2.84 -5.19 17.13
N GLU A 149 4.01 -5.40 16.51
CA GLU A 149 4.93 -4.31 16.19
C GLU A 149 4.26 -3.25 15.29
N TRP A 150 3.38 -3.65 14.36
CA TRP A 150 2.67 -2.68 13.51
C TRP A 150 1.65 -1.89 14.31
N ARG A 151 0.91 -2.55 15.21
CA ARG A 151 -0.03 -1.88 16.11
C ARG A 151 0.69 -0.87 17.01
N GLU A 152 1.82 -1.23 17.58
CA GLU A 152 2.65 -0.33 18.39
C GLU A 152 3.10 0.90 17.59
N TYR A 153 3.61 0.69 16.37
CA TYR A 153 3.99 1.79 15.49
C TYR A 153 2.80 2.71 15.15
N ILE A 154 1.62 2.14 14.86
CA ILE A 154 0.42 2.94 14.56
C ILE A 154 -0.04 3.74 15.79
N ASN A 155 -0.01 3.14 16.99
CA ASN A 155 -0.37 3.84 18.22
C ASN A 155 0.55 5.04 18.49
N GLN A 156 1.84 4.93 18.14
CA GLN A 156 2.80 6.03 18.28
C GLN A 156 2.66 7.09 17.19
N SER A 157 2.53 6.67 15.92
CA SER A 157 2.57 7.58 14.77
C SER A 157 1.22 8.23 14.43
N LEU A 158 0.11 7.61 14.80
CA LEU A 158 -1.24 8.04 14.46
C LEU A 158 -2.19 7.93 15.66
N PRO A 159 -1.95 8.66 16.77
CA PRO A 159 -2.75 8.51 17.98
C PRO A 159 -4.21 8.98 17.81
N GLY A 160 -5.09 8.39 18.62
CA GLY A 160 -6.50 8.78 18.75
C GLY A 160 -7.51 7.91 17.99
N GLY A 161 -7.10 6.76 17.46
CA GLY A 161 -7.99 5.75 16.88
C GLY A 161 -8.26 4.57 17.82
N THR A 162 -9.16 3.70 17.40
CA THR A 162 -9.60 2.53 18.15
C THR A 162 -9.26 1.25 17.41
N TRP A 163 -8.89 0.21 18.17
CA TRP A 163 -8.66 -1.13 17.64
C TRP A 163 -9.88 -2.02 17.85
N SER A 164 -10.20 -2.82 16.85
CA SER A 164 -11.15 -3.92 16.93
C SER A 164 -10.61 -5.13 16.16
N SER A 165 -11.22 -6.29 16.37
CA SER A 165 -10.94 -7.50 15.60
C SER A 165 -12.18 -7.87 14.79
N VAL A 166 -11.99 -8.16 13.50
CA VAL A 166 -13.06 -8.58 12.60
C VAL A 166 -12.64 -9.84 11.84
N GLN A 167 -13.60 -10.72 11.57
CA GLN A 167 -13.35 -11.93 10.78
C GLN A 167 -13.92 -11.73 9.38
N ILE A 168 -13.09 -11.87 8.36
CA ILE A 168 -13.46 -11.69 6.95
C ILE A 168 -12.94 -12.90 6.19
N GLN A 169 -13.83 -13.64 5.52
CA GLN A 169 -13.50 -14.88 4.80
C GLN A 169 -12.68 -15.88 5.65
N GLY A 170 -13.08 -16.05 6.92
CA GLY A 170 -12.40 -16.94 7.86
C GLY A 170 -11.06 -16.41 8.41
N ARG A 171 -10.55 -15.29 7.92
CA ARG A 171 -9.31 -14.65 8.38
C ARG A 171 -9.58 -13.59 9.44
N ASN A 172 -8.78 -13.60 10.50
CA ASN A 172 -8.81 -12.54 11.51
C ASN A 172 -8.04 -11.31 11.01
N TRP A 173 -8.68 -10.15 11.13
CA TRP A 173 -8.11 -8.85 10.84
C TRP A 173 -8.18 -7.96 12.08
N PHE A 174 -7.09 -7.27 12.36
CA PHE A 174 -7.04 -6.20 13.35
C PHE A 174 -7.34 -4.88 12.65
N LEU A 175 -8.50 -4.31 12.94
CA LEU A 175 -8.96 -3.06 12.37
C LEU A 175 -8.61 -1.91 13.29
N TYR A 176 -7.88 -0.94 12.77
CA TYR A 176 -7.71 0.38 13.35
C TYR A 176 -8.63 1.39 12.68
N THR A 177 -9.43 2.09 13.46
CA THR A 177 -10.32 3.16 12.95
C THR A 177 -9.97 4.48 13.62
N LEU A 178 -9.72 5.50 12.80
CA LEU A 178 -9.59 6.89 13.22
C LEU A 178 -10.88 7.64 12.90
N PRO A 179 -11.30 8.63 13.72
CA PRO A 179 -12.32 9.56 13.30
C PRO A 179 -11.82 10.35 12.09
N LEU A 180 -12.72 10.64 11.14
CA LEU A 180 -12.40 11.48 10.00
C LEU A 180 -11.97 12.87 10.47
N ARG A 181 -10.89 13.37 9.88
CA ARG A 181 -10.36 14.71 10.15
C ARG A 181 -10.47 15.58 8.89
N PRO A 182 -10.54 16.91 9.02
CA PRO A 182 -10.40 17.81 7.87
C PRO A 182 -9.09 17.52 7.13
N ARG A 183 -9.08 17.79 5.82
CA ARG A 183 -7.89 17.62 5.00
C ARG A 183 -6.75 18.52 5.51
N ALA A 184 -5.54 17.96 5.59
CA ALA A 184 -4.34 18.75 5.86
C ALA A 184 -4.08 19.74 4.71
N SER A 185 -3.46 20.88 5.01
CA SER A 185 -3.08 21.86 4.00
C SER A 185 -2.06 21.29 2.99
N GLY A 186 -2.00 21.88 1.79
CA GLY A 186 -1.11 21.44 0.70
C GLY A 186 -1.71 20.37 -0.21
N ASN A 187 -0.85 19.56 -0.84
CA ASN A 187 -1.22 18.54 -1.84
C ASN A 187 -1.63 17.19 -1.22
N ILE A 188 -2.08 17.19 0.03
CA ILE A 188 -2.58 15.98 0.70
C ILE A 188 -4.07 15.88 0.41
N TYR A 189 -4.47 14.89 -0.38
CA TYR A 189 -5.86 14.75 -0.82
C TYR A 189 -6.68 13.76 0.01
N SER A 190 -6.05 12.90 0.81
CA SER A 190 -6.74 11.90 1.63
C SER A 190 -6.05 11.78 2.99
N GLY A 191 -6.81 11.43 4.02
CA GLY A 191 -6.33 11.27 5.41
C GLY A 191 -6.40 9.81 5.88
N PRO A 192 -5.77 9.48 7.02
CA PRO A 192 -5.92 8.17 7.63
C PRO A 192 -7.36 8.00 8.14
N TYR A 193 -8.01 6.88 7.81
CA TYR A 193 -9.36 6.56 8.28
C TYR A 193 -9.45 5.14 8.82
N GLN A 194 -9.26 4.12 7.99
CA GLN A 194 -9.31 2.71 8.41
C GLN A 194 -8.10 1.93 7.91
N LEU A 195 -7.56 1.07 8.76
CA LEU A 195 -6.44 0.17 8.45
C LEU A 195 -6.73 -1.21 9.02
N TRP A 196 -6.79 -2.22 8.16
CA TRP A 196 -6.91 -3.62 8.55
C TRP A 196 -5.56 -4.31 8.41
N ILE A 197 -5.14 -5.04 9.44
CA ILE A 197 -3.85 -5.75 9.48
C ILE A 197 -4.07 -7.23 9.76
N THR A 198 -3.35 -8.10 9.07
CA THR A 198 -3.39 -9.56 9.29
C THR A 198 -2.00 -10.16 9.10
N PRO A 199 -1.62 -11.22 9.84
CA PRO A 199 -0.32 -11.86 9.65
C PRO A 199 -0.25 -12.66 8.34
N VAL A 200 0.95 -12.81 7.79
CA VAL A 200 1.21 -13.72 6.67
C VAL A 200 1.63 -15.09 7.22
N GLY A 201 0.63 -15.94 7.51
CA GLY A 201 0.88 -17.24 8.12
C GLY A 201 1.60 -17.11 9.47
N ASN A 202 2.65 -17.90 9.66
CA ASN A 202 3.51 -17.88 10.86
C ASN A 202 4.80 -17.07 10.65
N SER A 203 4.89 -16.30 9.56
CA SER A 203 6.06 -15.44 9.31
C SER A 203 6.05 -14.19 10.20
N ASP A 204 7.16 -13.47 10.22
CA ASP A 204 7.27 -12.15 10.85
C ASP A 204 6.81 -11.00 9.92
N TYR A 205 5.98 -11.32 8.93
CA TYR A 205 5.36 -10.35 8.04
C TYR A 205 3.87 -10.20 8.28
N SER A 206 3.37 -9.03 7.90
CA SER A 206 1.95 -8.72 7.92
C SER A 206 1.52 -7.97 6.67
N ILE A 207 0.25 -8.14 6.32
CA ILE A 207 -0.43 -7.40 5.26
C ILE A 207 -1.31 -6.35 5.89
N GLY A 208 -1.32 -5.16 5.31
CA GLY A 208 -2.21 -4.08 5.67
C GLY A 208 -3.00 -3.56 4.48
N ILE A 209 -4.31 -3.39 4.65
CA ILE A 209 -5.16 -2.68 3.69
C ILE A 209 -5.65 -1.41 4.36
N LYS A 210 -5.50 -0.27 3.69
CA LYS A 210 -5.94 1.03 4.20
C LYS A 210 -7.01 1.62 3.30
N LEU A 211 -8.08 2.10 3.92
CA LEU A 211 -8.98 3.08 3.33
C LEU A 211 -8.66 4.44 3.94
N GLY A 212 -8.21 5.38 3.12
CA GLY A 212 -8.04 6.76 3.50
C GLY A 212 -9.25 7.61 3.09
N ALA A 213 -9.63 8.55 3.95
CA ALA A 213 -10.71 9.50 3.74
C ALA A 213 -10.49 10.73 4.65
N THR A 214 -11.20 11.82 4.35
CA THR A 214 -11.26 13.02 5.19
C THR A 214 -12.71 13.42 5.44
N MET A 215 -12.96 14.50 6.18
CA MET A 215 -14.32 15.02 6.33
C MET A 215 -14.95 15.43 5.00
N GLU A 216 -14.16 15.95 4.06
CA GLU A 216 -14.58 16.35 2.72
C GLU A 216 -15.08 15.16 1.89
N SER A 217 -14.57 13.95 2.16
CA SER A 217 -15.09 12.71 1.55
C SER A 217 -16.59 12.51 1.79
N LEU A 218 -17.12 13.02 2.91
CA LEU A 218 -18.55 12.89 3.26
C LEU A 218 -19.46 13.77 2.39
N GLN A 219 -18.90 14.75 1.68
CA GLN A 219 -19.64 15.53 0.67
C GLN A 219 -19.96 14.69 -0.58
N PHE A 220 -19.32 13.51 -0.72
CA PHE A 220 -19.53 12.55 -1.81
C PHE A 220 -20.04 11.22 -1.27
N PRO A 221 -21.25 11.14 -0.71
CA PRO A 221 -21.74 9.97 0.02
C PRO A 221 -21.75 8.69 -0.83
N HIS A 222 -22.13 8.78 -2.10
CA HIS A 222 -22.09 7.65 -3.03
C HIS A 222 -20.67 7.15 -3.30
N ALA A 223 -19.70 8.06 -3.46
CA ALA A 223 -18.30 7.68 -3.63
C ALA A 223 -17.78 7.02 -2.34
N HIS A 224 -18.06 7.61 -1.18
CA HIS A 224 -17.64 7.09 0.11
C HIS A 224 -18.16 5.66 0.37
N ALA A 225 -19.43 5.40 0.02
CA ALA A 225 -19.99 4.05 0.09
C ALA A 225 -19.24 3.07 -0.84
N LYS A 226 -19.01 3.44 -2.10
CA LYS A 226 -18.23 2.62 -3.04
C LYS A 226 -16.81 2.34 -2.54
N PHE A 227 -16.16 3.29 -1.88
CA PHE A 227 -14.83 3.08 -1.28
C PHE A 227 -14.83 2.10 -0.12
N LYS A 228 -15.89 2.07 0.68
CA LYS A 228 -16.08 1.04 1.71
C LYS A 228 -16.31 -0.33 1.07
N GLU A 229 -17.13 -0.41 0.03
CA GLU A 229 -17.37 -1.65 -0.72
C GLU A 229 -16.07 -2.17 -1.38
N ALA A 230 -15.29 -1.30 -2.01
CA ALA A 230 -14.01 -1.68 -2.58
C ALA A 230 -13.02 -2.13 -1.51
N ALA A 231 -12.92 -1.42 -0.38
CA ALA A 231 -12.06 -1.86 0.73
C ALA A 231 -12.46 -3.26 1.22
N GLN A 232 -13.77 -3.51 1.37
CA GLN A 232 -14.31 -4.81 1.73
C GLN A 232 -13.93 -5.89 0.70
N HIS A 233 -14.12 -5.62 -0.59
CA HIS A 233 -13.74 -6.54 -1.66
C HIS A 233 -12.23 -6.87 -1.63
N LEU A 234 -11.38 -5.86 -1.42
CA LEU A 234 -9.93 -6.07 -1.30
C LEU A 234 -9.59 -6.97 -0.12
N LEU A 235 -10.24 -6.78 1.05
CA LEU A 235 -10.07 -7.62 2.23
C LEU A 235 -10.47 -9.08 1.96
N GLU A 236 -11.62 -9.28 1.30
CA GLU A 236 -12.14 -10.59 0.93
C GLU A 236 -11.27 -11.30 -0.11
N SER A 237 -10.58 -10.55 -0.96
CA SER A 237 -9.70 -11.11 -2.01
C SER A 237 -8.41 -11.73 -1.47
N VAL A 238 -7.99 -11.40 -0.23
CA VAL A 238 -6.69 -11.83 0.31
C VAL A 238 -6.70 -13.32 0.68
N ARG A 239 -5.96 -14.10 -0.09
CA ARG A 239 -5.66 -15.50 0.19
C ARG A 239 -4.19 -15.67 0.56
N ILE A 240 -3.94 -16.49 1.57
CA ILE A 240 -2.60 -16.84 2.05
C ILE A 240 -2.66 -18.33 2.34
N GLU A 241 -2.03 -19.11 1.49
CA GLU A 241 -2.14 -20.57 1.45
C GLU A 241 -0.74 -21.17 1.64
N PRO A 242 -0.54 -22.16 2.51
CA PRO A 242 0.74 -22.87 2.56
C PRO A 242 1.06 -23.50 1.19
N LEU A 243 2.30 -23.37 0.73
CA LEU A 243 2.79 -24.14 -0.40
C LEU A 243 2.86 -25.60 0.04
N LYS A 244 2.23 -26.49 -0.73
CA LYS A 244 2.38 -27.94 -0.49
C LYS A 244 3.88 -28.25 -0.57
N SER A 245 4.43 -28.82 0.50
CA SER A 245 5.77 -29.40 0.46
C SER A 245 5.81 -30.38 -0.70
N VAL A 246 6.75 -30.18 -1.64
CA VAL A 246 7.10 -31.24 -2.58
C VAL A 246 7.70 -32.34 -1.71
N GLN A 247 6.94 -33.41 -1.50
CA GLN A 247 7.47 -34.67 -0.97
C GLN A 247 8.31 -35.35 -2.03
#